data_AF-H8X5C1-F1
#
_entry.id   AF-H8X5C1-F1
#
_cell.length_a   1.000
_cell.length_b   1.000
_cell.length_c   1.000
_cell.angle_alpha   90.00
_cell.angle_beta   90.00
_cell.angle_gamma   90.00
#
_symmetry.space_group_name_H-M   'P 1'
#
loop_
_entity.id
_entity.type
_entity.pdbx_description
1 polymer ?
#
loop_
_entity_poly.entity_id
_entity_poly.type
_entity_poly.pdbx_seq_one_letter_code
_entity_poly.pdbx_strand_id
1 'polypeptide(L)'
;MFTIHFTQLPWTTVLSLYPIVYVISIPLALAFKRYNSYIGELWFVQFLELYIVRKYMFHWFSVIYVANLVEYENGRVSFPLKDPWTVDAIKVYLCNLIWLTILLEWCFGSPIFERISVATGAYCTVPEIYREYQCEKSGGSWVNAFDSSSHYTMLISNSLLTWRLILPHITSVLPSYISRASVIVEGDIEAGSAQSSISIEDVTSRIGTSSSIFKKVAVLISLLFLTLWFISFCVTSVFYHTIPEKLVGLTCGMTIPLFSSYI
;
A
#
# COMPACT_ATOMS: atom_id res chain seq x y z
N MET A 1 -19.83 -3.86 -23.51
CA MET A 1 -19.58 -3.78 -22.05
C MET A 1 -18.41 -4.69 -21.74
N PHE A 2 -17.40 -4.20 -21.01
CA PHE A 2 -16.10 -4.82 -20.68
C PHE A 2 -14.97 -4.75 -21.74
N THR A 3 -14.06 -3.80 -21.51
CA THR A 3 -12.71 -3.77 -22.10
C THR A 3 -11.72 -3.50 -20.98
N ILE A 4 -11.49 -4.50 -20.10
CA ILE A 4 -10.54 -4.41 -18.98
C ILE A 4 -9.96 -5.81 -18.69
N HIS A 5 -8.98 -6.29 -19.46
CA HIS A 5 -8.37 -7.60 -19.14
C HIS A 5 -6.85 -7.58 -18.89
N PHE A 6 -6.10 -6.59 -19.40
CA PHE A 6 -4.64 -6.57 -19.21
C PHE A 6 -4.19 -5.86 -17.91
N THR A 7 -4.98 -4.89 -17.41
CA THR A 7 -4.66 -4.16 -16.16
C THR A 7 -5.09 -4.90 -14.89
N GLN A 8 -6.00 -5.87 -14.99
CA GLN A 8 -6.54 -6.58 -13.82
C GLN A 8 -5.59 -7.65 -13.28
N LEU A 9 -4.88 -8.41 -14.14
CA LEU A 9 -4.02 -9.51 -13.70
C LEU A 9 -2.82 -9.05 -12.83
N PRO A 10 -2.10 -7.97 -13.18
CA PRO A 10 -1.03 -7.45 -12.33
C PRO A 10 -1.55 -6.90 -10.99
N TRP A 11 -2.70 -6.21 -11.02
CA TRP A 11 -3.31 -5.63 -9.82
C TRP A 11 -3.79 -6.70 -8.84
N THR A 12 -4.47 -7.75 -9.31
CA THR A 12 -4.94 -8.85 -8.44
C THR A 12 -3.78 -9.64 -7.84
N THR A 13 -2.68 -9.80 -8.58
CA THR A 13 -1.46 -10.43 -8.08
C THR A 13 -0.85 -9.61 -6.94
N VAL A 14 -0.72 -8.30 -7.13
CA VAL A 14 -0.21 -7.39 -6.09
C VAL A 14 -1.12 -7.34 -4.87
N LEU A 15 -2.45 -7.30 -5.06
CA LEU A 15 -3.41 -7.36 -3.97
C LEU A 15 -3.30 -8.66 -3.16
N SER A 16 -3.10 -9.79 -3.84
CA SER A 16 -3.04 -11.11 -3.19
C SER A 16 -1.71 -11.35 -2.47
N LEU A 17 -0.65 -10.61 -2.81
CA LEU A 17 0.68 -10.75 -2.21
C LEU A 17 0.66 -10.64 -0.69
N TYR A 18 0.00 -9.61 -0.13
CA TYR A 18 0.01 -9.36 1.32
C TYR A 18 -0.77 -10.41 2.12
N PRO A 19 -2.00 -10.81 1.74
CA PRO A 19 -2.68 -11.94 2.37
C PRO A 19 -1.91 -13.27 2.27
N ILE A 20 -1.30 -13.55 1.11
CA ILE A 20 -0.49 -14.77 0.92
C ILE A 20 0.70 -14.77 1.87
N VAL A 21 1.47 -13.68 1.93
CA VAL A 21 2.62 -13.56 2.83
C VAL A 21 2.18 -13.64 4.28
N TYR A 22 1.05 -13.02 4.66
CA TYR A 22 0.48 -13.17 5.99
C TYR A 22 0.24 -14.65 6.34
N VAL A 23 -0.45 -15.41 5.48
CA VAL A 23 -0.74 -16.83 5.72
C VAL A 23 0.55 -17.66 5.79
N ILE A 24 1.46 -17.48 4.84
CA ILE A 24 2.75 -18.18 4.80
C ILE A 24 3.62 -17.85 6.02
N SER A 25 3.50 -16.63 6.55
CA SER A 25 4.28 -16.20 7.71
C SER A 25 3.81 -16.81 9.03
N ILE A 26 2.59 -17.36 9.12
CA ILE A 26 2.06 -17.95 10.37
C ILE A 26 2.97 -19.02 10.97
N PRO A 27 3.35 -20.10 10.25
CA PRO A 27 4.25 -21.11 10.81
C PRO A 27 5.62 -20.53 11.19
N LEU A 28 6.14 -19.58 10.40
CA LEU A 28 7.40 -18.90 10.70
C LEU A 28 7.30 -18.05 11.97
N ALA A 29 6.20 -17.33 12.14
CA ALA A 29 5.95 -16.52 13.31
C ALA A 29 5.87 -17.36 14.59
N LEU A 30 5.23 -18.53 14.53
CA LEU A 30 5.19 -19.46 15.65
C LEU A 30 6.57 -20.05 15.96
N ALA A 31 7.35 -20.40 14.94
CA ALA A 31 8.68 -20.99 15.12
C ALA A 31 9.74 -19.99 15.63
N PHE A 32 9.69 -18.73 15.16
CA PHE A 32 10.74 -17.75 15.39
C PHE A 32 10.38 -16.64 16.38
N LYS A 33 9.20 -16.68 17.02
CA LYS A 33 8.76 -15.66 18.00
C LYS A 33 9.80 -15.36 19.09
N ARG A 34 10.55 -16.37 19.54
CA ARG A 34 11.58 -16.24 20.58
C ARG A 34 12.76 -15.33 20.20
N TYR A 35 12.92 -15.01 18.92
CA TYR A 35 14.02 -14.18 18.42
C TYR A 35 13.63 -12.72 18.21
N ASN A 36 12.41 -12.32 18.59
CA ASN A 36 11.91 -10.96 18.35
C ASN A 36 12.83 -9.88 18.97
N SER A 37 13.33 -10.08 20.18
CA SER A 37 14.26 -9.15 20.85
C SER A 37 15.56 -9.00 20.07
N TYR A 38 16.16 -10.11 19.65
CA TYR A 38 17.39 -10.11 18.88
C TYR A 38 17.23 -9.42 17.52
N ILE A 39 16.12 -9.67 16.82
CA ILE A 39 15.84 -9.04 15.52
C ILE A 39 15.61 -7.53 15.68
N GLY A 40 14.97 -7.10 16.78
CA GLY A 40 14.79 -5.68 17.10
C GLY A 40 16.08 -4.93 17.42
N GLU A 41 17.15 -5.63 17.79
CA GLU A 41 18.47 -5.03 18.04
C GLU A 41 19.31 -4.87 16.77
N LEU A 42 18.91 -5.49 15.66
CA LEU A 42 19.62 -5.35 14.40
C LEU A 42 19.51 -3.91 13.89
N TRP A 43 20.66 -3.28 13.67
CA TRP A 43 20.75 -1.87 13.24
C TRP A 43 19.88 -1.56 12.02
N PHE A 44 19.78 -2.49 11.07
CA PHE A 44 19.00 -2.31 9.85
C PHE A 44 17.49 -2.34 10.12
N VAL A 45 17.04 -3.22 11.02
CA VAL A 45 15.64 -3.29 11.43
C VAL A 45 15.26 -2.01 12.19
N GLN A 46 16.12 -1.55 13.10
CA GLN A 46 15.93 -0.28 13.80
C GLN A 46 15.91 0.91 12.84
N PHE A 47 16.79 0.92 11.83
CA PHE A 47 16.80 1.95 10.81
C PHE A 47 15.47 1.98 10.03
N LEU A 48 15.01 0.82 9.57
CA LEU A 48 13.73 0.69 8.86
C LEU A 48 12.57 1.17 9.77
N GLU A 49 12.51 0.67 10.99
CA GLU A 49 11.45 1.03 11.93
C GLU A 49 11.45 2.53 12.21
N LEU A 50 12.58 3.12 12.59
CA LEU A 50 12.64 4.52 13.02
C LEU A 50 12.44 5.50 11.86
N TYR A 51 13.09 5.27 10.72
CA TYR A 51 13.18 6.27 9.65
C TYR A 51 12.29 5.99 8.45
N ILE A 52 12.02 4.72 8.13
CA ILE A 52 11.21 4.36 6.97
C ILE A 52 9.75 4.18 7.37
N VAL A 53 9.48 3.64 8.56
CA VAL A 53 8.13 3.32 9.02
C VAL A 53 7.62 4.32 10.08
N ARG A 54 8.02 4.18 11.34
CA ARG A 54 7.42 4.87 12.49
C ARG A 54 7.37 6.38 12.37
N LYS A 55 8.48 7.05 12.02
CA LYS A 55 8.54 8.53 12.04
C LYS A 55 8.07 9.19 10.74
N TYR A 56 8.39 8.59 9.60
CA TYR A 56 8.26 9.28 8.30
C TYR A 56 7.46 8.52 7.25
N MET A 57 6.81 7.40 7.57
CA MET A 57 6.08 6.63 6.56
C MET A 57 5.06 7.43 5.78
N PHE A 58 4.21 8.20 6.45
CA PHE A 58 3.23 9.06 5.77
C PHE A 58 3.88 10.14 4.90
N HIS A 59 5.02 10.67 5.33
CA HIS A 59 5.78 11.66 4.58
C HIS A 59 6.34 11.03 3.29
N TRP A 60 7.02 9.88 3.42
CA TRP A 60 7.56 9.14 2.27
C TRP A 60 6.46 8.72 1.30
N PHE A 61 5.38 8.16 1.82
CA PHE A 61 4.20 7.81 1.02
C PHE A 61 3.67 9.02 0.25
N SER A 62 3.44 10.15 0.92
CA SER A 62 2.88 11.33 0.26
C SER A 62 3.82 11.89 -0.82
N VAL A 63 5.12 11.96 -0.54
CA VAL A 63 6.13 12.40 -1.51
C VAL A 63 6.16 11.48 -2.73
N ILE A 64 6.20 10.16 -2.52
CA ILE A 64 6.26 9.17 -3.60
C ILE A 64 4.95 9.17 -4.40
N TYR A 65 3.81 9.25 -3.74
CA TYR A 65 2.50 9.24 -4.38
C TYR A 65 2.34 10.47 -5.28
N VAL A 66 2.64 11.66 -4.76
CA VAL A 66 2.59 12.92 -5.52
C VAL A 66 3.63 12.93 -6.65
N ALA A 67 4.86 12.47 -6.40
CA ALA A 67 5.89 12.40 -7.44
C ALA A 67 5.49 11.52 -8.62
N ASN A 68 4.67 10.48 -8.39
CA ASN A 68 4.14 9.65 -9.46
C ASN A 68 2.89 10.23 -10.14
N LEU A 69 2.19 11.14 -9.50
CA LEU A 69 1.00 11.80 -10.05
C LEU A 69 1.36 13.00 -10.94
N VAL A 70 2.51 13.63 -10.65
CA VAL A 70 3.01 14.81 -11.36
C VAL A 70 3.52 14.45 -12.76
N GLU A 71 3.20 15.31 -13.72
CA GLU A 71 3.79 15.29 -15.06
C GLU A 71 4.86 16.38 -15.20
N TYR A 72 5.92 16.07 -15.94
CA TYR A 72 7.01 17.00 -16.21
C TYR A 72 7.16 17.18 -17.71
N GLU A 73 6.72 18.33 -18.21
CA GLU A 73 6.74 18.67 -19.63
C GLU A 73 7.44 20.03 -19.83
N ASN A 74 8.42 20.08 -20.73
CA ASN A 74 9.11 21.33 -21.14
C ASN A 74 9.61 22.19 -19.96
N GLY A 75 10.12 21.57 -18.90
CA GLY A 75 10.65 22.29 -17.74
C GLY A 75 9.59 22.75 -16.73
N ARG A 76 8.32 22.41 -16.95
CA ARG A 76 7.20 22.76 -16.07
C ARG A 76 6.62 21.51 -15.43
N VAL A 77 6.34 21.64 -14.14
CA VAL A 77 5.64 20.66 -13.32
C VAL A 77 4.16 20.96 -13.43
N SER A 78 3.37 20.01 -13.94
CA SER A 78 1.91 20.14 -14.04
C SER A 78 1.22 19.01 -13.28
N PHE A 79 0.07 19.35 -12.69
CA PHE A 79 -0.90 18.37 -12.21
C PHE A 79 -2.00 18.27 -13.25
N PRO A 80 -2.16 17.14 -13.94
CA PRO A 80 -3.19 16.97 -14.96
C PRO A 80 -4.58 16.78 -14.31
N LEU A 81 -5.09 17.79 -13.60
CA LEU A 81 -6.39 17.74 -12.92
C LEU A 81 -7.59 17.55 -13.86
N LYS A 82 -7.38 17.69 -15.17
CA LYS A 82 -8.40 17.39 -16.19
C LYS A 82 -8.51 15.89 -16.49
N ASP A 83 -7.47 15.13 -16.20
CA ASP A 83 -7.46 13.69 -16.42
C ASP A 83 -8.30 12.98 -15.33
N PRO A 84 -9.34 12.20 -15.71
CA PRO A 84 -10.18 11.50 -14.75
C PRO A 84 -9.41 10.54 -13.84
N TRP A 85 -8.37 9.89 -14.35
CA TRP A 85 -7.54 8.97 -13.56
C TRP A 85 -6.77 9.69 -12.46
N THR A 86 -6.22 10.87 -12.76
CA THR A 86 -5.54 11.73 -11.78
C THR A 86 -6.47 12.18 -10.66
N VAL A 87 -7.71 12.57 -11.00
CA VAL A 87 -8.71 12.97 -10.00
C VAL A 87 -9.11 11.79 -9.12
N ASP A 88 -9.32 10.62 -9.71
CA ASP A 88 -9.59 9.37 -9.00
C ASP A 88 -8.44 8.99 -8.04
N ALA A 89 -7.18 9.06 -8.49
CA ALA A 89 -6.02 8.84 -7.63
C ALA A 89 -5.97 9.82 -6.43
N ILE A 90 -6.28 11.10 -6.64
CA ILE A 90 -6.35 12.09 -5.54
C ILE A 90 -7.46 11.72 -4.55
N LYS A 91 -8.64 11.34 -5.03
CA LYS A 91 -9.75 10.90 -4.16
C LYS A 91 -9.34 9.69 -3.33
N VAL A 92 -8.76 8.68 -3.95
CA VAL A 92 -8.30 7.46 -3.26
C VAL A 92 -7.24 7.79 -2.21
N TYR A 93 -6.30 8.70 -2.52
CA TYR A 93 -5.32 9.18 -1.54
C TYR A 93 -5.99 9.87 -0.34
N LEU A 94 -6.95 10.77 -0.58
CA LEU A 94 -7.67 11.47 0.49
C LEU A 94 -8.52 10.50 1.33
N CYS A 95 -9.20 9.55 0.71
CA CYS A 95 -9.94 8.50 1.41
C CYS A 95 -9.01 7.65 2.28
N ASN A 96 -7.82 7.30 1.79
CA ASN A 96 -6.81 6.59 2.58
C ASN A 96 -6.30 7.43 3.75
N LEU A 97 -6.04 8.72 3.52
CA LEU A 97 -5.59 9.64 4.57
C LEU A 97 -6.64 9.74 5.68
N ILE A 98 -7.92 9.92 5.31
CA ILE A 98 -9.03 9.96 6.26
C ILE A 98 -9.12 8.63 7.02
N TRP A 99 -9.10 7.49 6.31
CA TRP A 99 -9.17 6.16 6.91
C TRP A 99 -8.05 5.92 7.93
N LEU A 100 -6.81 6.20 7.55
CA LEU A 100 -5.66 6.00 8.43
C LEU A 100 -5.65 6.97 9.61
N THR A 101 -6.02 8.24 9.39
CA THR A 101 -6.17 9.21 10.49
C THR A 101 -7.22 8.73 11.48
N ILE A 102 -8.35 8.20 10.98
CA ILE A 102 -9.42 7.70 11.83
C ILE A 102 -8.96 6.51 12.70
N LEU A 103 -8.19 5.59 12.11
CA LEU A 103 -7.70 4.42 12.83
C LEU A 103 -6.59 4.75 13.84
N LEU A 104 -5.65 5.64 13.47
CA LEU A 104 -4.35 5.79 14.14
C LEU A 104 -4.18 7.09 14.93
N GLU A 105 -4.88 8.17 14.59
CA GLU A 105 -4.60 9.51 15.18
C GLU A 105 -5.88 10.27 15.64
N TRP A 106 -7.07 9.80 15.26
CA TRP A 106 -8.41 10.36 15.51
C TRP A 106 -8.49 11.69 16.29
N CYS A 107 -8.87 12.78 15.62
CA CYS A 107 -8.86 14.15 16.17
C CYS A 107 -9.84 14.42 17.34
N PHE A 108 -10.81 13.54 17.61
CA PHE A 108 -11.82 13.71 18.68
C PHE A 108 -11.64 12.68 19.83
N GLY A 109 -10.40 12.41 20.24
CA GLY A 109 -10.13 11.56 21.40
C GLY A 109 -8.95 10.62 21.20
N SER A 110 -9.04 9.40 21.77
CA SER A 110 -8.11 8.32 21.47
C SER A 110 -8.40 7.73 20.08
N PRO A 111 -7.37 7.32 19.32
CA PRO A 111 -7.52 6.55 18.08
C PRO A 111 -8.35 5.29 18.26
N ILE A 112 -8.96 4.80 17.17
CA ILE A 112 -9.77 3.57 17.23
C ILE A 112 -8.94 2.38 17.72
N PHE A 113 -7.70 2.26 17.27
CA PHE A 113 -6.82 1.16 17.72
C PHE A 113 -6.54 1.23 19.22
N GLU A 114 -6.32 2.43 19.77
CA GLU A 114 -6.14 2.63 21.22
C GLU A 114 -7.43 2.31 21.99
N ARG A 115 -8.60 2.71 21.46
CA ARG A 115 -9.91 2.39 22.07
C ARG A 115 -10.15 0.88 22.11
N ILE A 116 -9.82 0.17 21.04
CA ILE A 116 -9.93 -1.30 20.99
C ILE A 116 -8.97 -1.91 22.02
N SER A 117 -7.72 -1.44 22.07
CA SER A 117 -6.73 -1.92 23.03
C SER A 117 -7.23 -1.77 24.48
N VAL A 118 -7.71 -0.58 24.86
CA VAL A 118 -8.28 -0.34 26.20
C VAL A 118 -9.52 -1.20 26.44
N ALA A 119 -10.42 -1.33 25.46
CA ALA A 119 -11.62 -2.17 25.58
C ALA A 119 -11.31 -3.66 25.77
N THR A 120 -10.20 -4.15 25.22
CA THR A 120 -9.71 -5.53 25.41
C THR A 120 -8.95 -5.75 26.71
N GLY A 121 -8.75 -4.69 27.50
CA GLY A 121 -8.13 -4.77 28.83
C GLY A 121 -6.74 -4.16 28.93
N ALA A 122 -6.31 -3.32 27.98
CA ALA A 122 -5.09 -2.54 28.16
C ALA A 122 -5.28 -1.43 29.21
N TYR A 123 -4.27 -1.20 30.04
CA TYR A 123 -4.31 -0.19 31.09
C TYR A 123 -2.93 0.38 31.41
N CYS A 124 -2.92 1.60 31.95
CA CYS A 124 -1.71 2.21 32.51
C CYS A 124 -1.49 1.74 33.96
N THR A 125 -0.23 1.59 34.37
CA THR A 125 0.09 1.35 35.79
C THR A 125 -0.32 2.51 36.71
N VAL A 126 -0.45 3.72 36.17
CA VAL A 126 -0.95 4.90 36.88
C VAL A 126 -2.48 4.92 36.75
N PRO A 127 -3.23 4.97 37.87
CA PRO A 127 -4.70 5.03 37.84
C PRO A 127 -5.21 6.25 37.05
N GLU A 128 -6.42 6.13 36.50
CA GLU A 128 -7.12 7.20 35.77
C GLU A 128 -6.48 7.66 34.45
N ILE A 129 -5.41 7.00 34.00
CA ILE A 129 -4.80 7.24 32.69
C ILE A 129 -5.22 6.12 31.71
N TYR A 130 -5.98 6.52 30.69
CA TYR A 130 -6.51 5.62 29.65
C TYR A 130 -5.86 5.81 28.28
N ARG A 131 -4.73 6.53 28.23
CA ARG A 131 -3.96 6.73 27.00
C ARG A 131 -2.52 6.33 27.16
N GLU A 132 -1.98 5.62 26.18
CA GLU A 132 -0.61 5.11 26.18
C GLU A 132 0.41 6.25 26.27
N TYR A 133 0.28 7.25 25.38
CA TYR A 133 1.17 8.42 25.37
C TYR A 133 1.16 9.19 26.69
N GLN A 134 -0.01 9.32 27.34
CA GLN A 134 -0.11 10.00 28.63
C GLN A 134 0.48 9.16 29.76
N CYS A 135 0.38 7.83 29.67
CA CYS A 135 0.96 6.90 30.63
C CYS A 135 2.48 7.01 30.64
N GLU A 136 3.11 6.92 29.47
CA GLU A 136 4.57 7.06 29.32
C GLU A 136 5.05 8.43 29.82
N LYS A 137 4.34 9.51 29.45
CA LYS A 137 4.68 10.86 29.89
C LYS A 137 4.55 11.05 31.40
N SER A 138 3.67 10.29 32.04
CA SER A 138 3.47 10.31 33.49
C SER A 138 4.43 9.37 34.23
N GLY A 139 5.38 8.73 33.53
CA GLY A 139 6.31 7.77 34.10
C GLY A 139 5.69 6.40 34.40
N GLY A 140 4.47 6.16 33.92
CA GLY A 140 3.79 4.87 33.99
C GLY A 140 4.27 3.91 32.91
N SER A 141 4.05 2.62 33.14
CA SER A 141 4.22 1.58 32.13
C SER A 141 2.85 1.21 31.57
N TRP A 142 2.75 1.12 30.24
CA TRP A 142 1.52 0.72 29.57
C TRP A 142 1.48 -0.80 29.40
N VAL A 143 0.42 -1.44 29.91
CA VAL A 143 0.24 -2.89 29.83
C VAL A 143 -0.74 -3.19 28.71
N ASN A 144 -0.22 -3.74 27.60
CA ASN A 144 -0.99 -4.06 26.40
C ASN A 144 -1.70 -5.41 26.51
N ALA A 145 -2.98 -5.45 26.17
CA ALA A 145 -3.77 -6.70 26.06
C ALA A 145 -3.93 -7.15 24.60
N PHE A 146 -4.41 -6.25 23.73
CA PHE A 146 -4.50 -6.46 22.28
C PHE A 146 -4.08 -5.20 21.55
N ASP A 147 -2.93 -5.26 20.88
CA ASP A 147 -2.36 -4.13 20.14
C ASP A 147 -2.51 -4.34 18.63
N SER A 148 -3.51 -3.68 18.05
CA SER A 148 -3.79 -3.74 16.61
C SER A 148 -2.60 -3.21 15.83
N SER A 149 -2.07 -4.00 14.88
CA SER A 149 -0.82 -3.64 14.22
C SER A 149 -0.98 -2.49 13.21
N SER A 150 -0.76 -1.27 13.70
CA SER A 150 -0.73 -0.03 12.90
C SER A 150 0.30 -0.09 11.78
N HIS A 151 1.47 -0.68 12.05
CA HIS A 151 2.53 -0.91 11.07
C HIS A 151 2.03 -1.77 9.91
N TYR A 152 1.33 -2.87 10.20
CA TYR A 152 0.72 -3.73 9.18
C TYR A 152 -0.26 -2.95 8.31
N THR A 153 -1.18 -2.20 8.93
CA THR A 153 -2.19 -1.40 8.23
C THR A 153 -1.55 -0.38 7.28
N MET A 154 -0.59 0.41 7.76
CA MET A 154 0.05 1.42 6.93
C MET A 154 0.91 0.81 5.83
N LEU A 155 1.68 -0.26 6.12
CA LEU A 155 2.57 -0.91 5.15
C LEU A 155 1.78 -1.51 4.00
N ILE A 156 0.65 -2.15 4.28
CA ILE A 156 -0.21 -2.70 3.24
C ILE A 156 -0.87 -1.57 2.44
N SER A 157 -1.57 -0.65 3.10
CA SER A 157 -2.37 0.35 2.40
C SER A 157 -1.50 1.25 1.51
N ASN A 158 -0.44 1.83 2.08
CA ASN A 158 0.41 2.78 1.35
C ASN A 158 1.19 2.09 0.22
N SER A 159 1.60 0.83 0.40
CA SER A 159 2.28 0.08 -0.65
C SER A 159 1.33 -0.25 -1.80
N LEU A 160 0.13 -0.73 -1.51
CA LEU A 160 -0.85 -1.09 -2.55
C LEU A 160 -1.29 0.14 -3.37
N LEU A 161 -1.50 1.28 -2.72
CA LEU A 161 -1.83 2.51 -3.42
C LEU A 161 -0.66 3.04 -4.27
N THR A 162 0.58 2.86 -3.81
CA THR A 162 1.76 3.18 -4.61
C THR A 162 1.89 2.23 -5.81
N TRP A 163 1.66 0.93 -5.62
CA TRP A 163 1.60 -0.05 -6.71
C TRP A 163 0.58 0.33 -7.77
N ARG A 164 -0.62 0.78 -7.37
CA ARG A 164 -1.66 1.25 -8.31
C ARG A 164 -1.15 2.33 -9.27
N LEU A 165 -0.31 3.27 -8.79
CA LEU A 165 0.25 4.34 -9.62
C LEU A 165 1.37 3.87 -10.55
N ILE A 166 2.20 2.91 -10.12
CA ILE A 166 3.39 2.51 -10.89
C ILE A 166 3.13 1.32 -11.81
N LEU A 167 2.12 0.49 -11.53
CA LEU A 167 1.80 -0.71 -12.30
C LEU A 167 1.65 -0.45 -13.80
N PRO A 168 0.90 0.56 -14.27
CA PRO A 168 0.78 0.85 -15.70
C PRO A 168 2.13 1.09 -16.38
N HIS A 169 3.06 1.75 -15.69
CA HIS A 169 4.41 2.02 -16.20
C HIS A 169 5.27 0.76 -16.26
N ILE A 170 5.15 -0.12 -15.26
CA ILE A 170 5.91 -1.38 -15.23
C ILE A 170 5.40 -2.33 -16.31
N THR A 171 4.08 -2.47 -16.46
CA THR A 171 3.47 -3.34 -17.47
C THR A 171 3.79 -2.88 -18.90
N SER A 172 3.98 -1.57 -19.11
CA SER A 172 4.40 -1.04 -20.42
C SER A 172 5.86 -1.34 -20.78
N VAL A 173 6.70 -1.70 -19.80
CA VAL A 173 8.13 -1.99 -19.98
C VAL A 173 8.42 -3.50 -20.02
N LEU A 174 7.48 -4.34 -19.56
CA LEU A 174 7.62 -5.79 -19.63
C LEU A 174 7.57 -6.27 -21.09
N PRO A 175 8.53 -7.10 -21.54
CA PRO A 175 8.55 -7.62 -22.89
C PRO A 175 7.29 -8.43 -23.22
N SER A 176 6.86 -8.36 -24.47
CA SER A 176 5.71 -9.04 -25.11
C SER A 176 5.67 -10.57 -25.00
N TYR A 177 6.53 -11.19 -24.18
CA TYR A 177 6.57 -12.63 -23.95
C TYR A 177 5.35 -13.12 -23.15
N ILE A 178 4.72 -12.27 -22.33
CA ILE A 178 3.47 -12.59 -21.61
C ILE A 178 2.22 -12.39 -22.51
N SER A 179 2.31 -11.60 -23.59
CA SER A 179 1.18 -11.36 -24.53
C SER A 179 0.78 -12.57 -25.39
N ARG A 180 1.52 -13.69 -25.33
CA ARG A 180 1.14 -14.93 -26.03
C ARG A 180 0.02 -15.71 -25.34
N ALA A 181 -0.42 -15.31 -24.15
CA ALA A 181 -1.62 -15.84 -23.52
C ALA A 181 -2.88 -15.18 -24.13
N SER A 182 -3.21 -15.63 -25.34
CA SER A 182 -4.55 -15.67 -25.95
C SER A 182 -5.50 -14.47 -25.74
N VAL A 183 -5.47 -13.53 -26.69
CA VAL A 183 -6.68 -12.79 -27.07
C VAL A 183 -7.44 -13.68 -28.06
N ILE A 184 -8.41 -14.46 -27.57
CA ILE A 184 -9.46 -15.02 -28.43
C ILE A 184 -10.55 -13.93 -28.47
N VAL A 185 -10.67 -13.26 -29.62
CA VAL A 185 -11.79 -12.36 -29.89
C VAL A 185 -12.94 -13.26 -30.33
N GLU A 186 -13.89 -13.53 -29.44
CA GLU A 186 -15.19 -14.05 -29.84
C GLU A 186 -15.93 -12.90 -30.54
N GLY A 187 -16.11 -13.00 -31.86
CA GLY A 187 -16.85 -12.02 -32.64
C GLY A 187 -18.34 -12.31 -32.57
N ASP A 188 -19.14 -11.30 -32.24
CA ASP A 188 -20.59 -11.34 -32.39
C ASP A 188 -20.94 -11.50 -33.89
N ILE A 189 -21.48 -12.66 -34.26
CA ILE A 189 -21.76 -13.08 -35.64
C ILE A 189 -22.90 -12.24 -36.30
N GLU A 190 -23.61 -11.39 -35.55
CA GLU A 190 -24.81 -10.70 -36.04
C GLU A 190 -24.60 -9.29 -36.60
N ALA A 191 -23.43 -8.66 -36.39
CA ALA A 191 -23.16 -7.32 -36.90
C ALA A 191 -22.21 -7.37 -38.09
N GLY A 192 -22.75 -7.41 -39.32
CA GLY A 192 -22.01 -7.37 -40.57
C GLY A 192 -21.29 -6.03 -40.84
N SER A 193 -20.33 -5.66 -39.99
CA SER A 193 -19.46 -4.49 -40.19
C SER A 193 -18.03 -4.91 -40.48
N ALA A 194 -17.46 -4.32 -41.53
CA ALA A 194 -16.12 -4.59 -42.04
C ALA A 194 -15.03 -4.59 -40.96
N GLN A 195 -14.17 -5.61 -41.04
CA GLN A 195 -12.99 -5.80 -40.21
C GLN A 195 -12.01 -4.63 -40.40
N SER A 196 -12.03 -3.65 -39.51
CA SER A 196 -10.92 -2.69 -39.38
C SER A 196 -9.93 -3.25 -38.36
N SER A 197 -8.79 -3.72 -38.85
CA SER A 197 -7.66 -4.07 -38.00
C SER A 197 -7.10 -2.79 -37.41
N ILE A 198 -7.43 -2.48 -36.16
CA ILE A 198 -6.71 -1.46 -35.40
C ILE A 198 -5.28 -1.99 -35.22
N SER A 199 -4.34 -1.40 -35.94
CA SER A 199 -2.92 -1.71 -35.81
C SER A 199 -2.49 -1.43 -34.37
N ILE A 200 -1.93 -2.46 -33.71
CA ILE A 200 -1.38 -2.35 -32.36
C ILE A 200 -0.30 -1.25 -32.28
N GLU A 201 0.32 -0.90 -33.41
CA GLU A 201 1.21 0.26 -33.53
C GLU A 201 0.56 1.60 -33.13
N ASP A 202 -0.74 1.82 -33.38
CA ASP A 202 -1.42 3.07 -33.03
C ASP A 202 -1.82 3.16 -31.54
N VAL A 203 -1.99 2.02 -30.87
CA VAL A 203 -2.19 1.98 -29.41
C VAL A 203 -0.85 2.13 -28.69
N THR A 204 0.21 1.55 -29.24
CA THR A 204 1.56 1.62 -28.68
C THR A 204 2.19 3.01 -28.89
N SER A 205 1.86 3.72 -29.97
CA SER A 205 2.35 5.08 -30.25
C SER A 205 1.69 6.17 -29.40
N ARG A 206 0.48 5.94 -28.89
CA ARG A 206 -0.18 6.86 -27.93
C ARG A 206 0.29 6.69 -26.48
N ILE A 207 0.80 5.49 -26.15
CA ILE A 207 1.23 5.14 -24.79
C ILE A 207 2.74 5.28 -24.62
N GLY A 208 3.51 5.05 -25.69
CA GLY A 208 4.94 5.31 -25.74
C GLY A 208 5.23 6.54 -26.58
N THR A 209 5.81 7.57 -25.98
CA THR A 209 7.14 8.15 -26.36
C THR A 209 7.28 9.57 -25.79
N SER A 210 7.49 9.68 -24.47
CA SER A 210 8.40 10.63 -23.80
C SER A 210 8.25 10.45 -22.29
N SER A 211 8.67 9.30 -21.75
CA SER A 211 8.78 9.22 -20.29
C SER A 211 9.99 10.07 -19.88
N SER A 212 9.69 11.29 -19.44
CA SER A 212 10.67 12.20 -18.86
C SER A 212 11.56 11.43 -17.89
N ILE A 213 12.86 11.74 -17.88
CA ILE A 213 13.84 11.15 -16.95
C ILE A 213 13.30 11.21 -15.51
N PHE A 214 12.59 12.29 -15.18
CA PHE A 214 11.88 12.46 -13.92
C PHE A 214 10.97 11.27 -13.59
N LYS A 215 10.10 10.85 -14.52
CA LYS A 215 9.15 9.77 -14.28
C LYS A 215 9.83 8.42 -14.08
N LYS A 216 10.91 8.16 -14.82
CA LYS A 216 11.73 6.95 -14.62
C LYS A 216 12.37 6.93 -13.23
N VAL A 217 12.92 8.06 -12.80
CA VAL A 217 13.51 8.23 -11.46
C VAL A 217 12.45 8.08 -10.36
N ALA A 218 11.27 8.68 -10.53
CA ALA A 218 10.16 8.55 -9.58
C ALA A 218 9.73 7.08 -9.42
N VAL A 219 9.56 6.34 -10.52
CA VAL A 219 9.22 4.91 -10.48
C VAL A 219 10.33 4.09 -9.80
N LEU A 220 11.60 4.38 -10.09
CA LEU A 220 12.74 3.68 -9.46
C LEU A 220 12.78 3.90 -7.94
N ILE A 221 12.58 5.14 -7.49
CA ILE A 221 12.49 5.48 -6.06
C ILE A 221 11.30 4.78 -5.42
N SER A 222 10.16 4.72 -6.12
CA SER A 222 8.97 4.02 -5.64
C SER A 222 9.23 2.54 -5.44
N LEU A 223 9.90 1.88 -6.38
CA LEU A 223 10.27 0.47 -6.27
C LEU A 223 11.24 0.22 -5.10
N LEU A 224 12.19 1.13 -4.87
CA LEU A 224 13.08 1.06 -3.72
C LEU A 224 12.28 1.10 -2.41
N PHE A 225 11.39 2.09 -2.25
CA PHE A 225 10.58 2.21 -1.04
C PHE A 225 9.60 1.07 -0.86
N LEU A 226 8.96 0.60 -1.92
CA LEU A 226 8.10 -0.60 -1.88
C LEU A 226 8.88 -1.83 -1.42
N THR A 227 10.14 -1.98 -1.83
CA THR A 227 11.00 -3.07 -1.36
C THR A 227 11.31 -2.93 0.12
N LEU A 228 11.67 -1.72 0.59
CA LEU A 228 11.96 -1.47 2.02
C LEU A 228 10.72 -1.66 2.89
N TRP A 229 9.55 -1.21 2.44
CA TRP A 229 8.27 -1.42 3.10
C TRP A 229 7.89 -2.90 3.11
N PHE A 230 8.10 -3.62 2.01
CA PHE A 230 7.83 -5.05 1.96
C PHE A 230 8.74 -5.86 2.89
N ILE A 231 10.03 -5.49 3.00
CA ILE A 231 10.93 -6.09 3.99
C ILE A 231 10.43 -5.81 5.41
N SER A 232 10.05 -4.57 5.70
CA SER A 232 9.50 -4.18 7.02
C SER A 232 8.21 -4.94 7.33
N PHE A 233 7.36 -5.15 6.33
CA PHE A 233 6.15 -5.95 6.42
C PHE A 233 6.50 -7.41 6.77
N CYS A 234 7.39 -8.07 6.03
CA CYS A 234 7.82 -9.44 6.31
C CYS A 234 8.42 -9.61 7.71
N VAL A 235 9.25 -8.65 8.16
CA VAL A 235 9.81 -8.65 9.53
C VAL A 235 8.67 -8.58 10.55
N THR A 236 7.71 -7.68 10.34
CA THR A 236 6.52 -7.55 11.20
C THR A 236 5.66 -8.82 11.19
N SER A 237 5.46 -9.43 10.02
CA SER A 237 4.69 -10.66 9.84
C SER A 237 5.27 -11.84 10.62
N VAL A 238 6.60 -11.93 10.74
CA VAL A 238 7.27 -13.03 11.44
C VAL A 238 7.47 -12.72 12.93
N PHE A 239 7.98 -11.55 13.30
CA PHE A 239 8.56 -11.34 14.64
C PHE A 239 7.70 -10.55 15.62
N TYR A 240 6.80 -9.69 15.14
CA TYR A 240 6.05 -8.75 15.98
C TYR A 240 4.56 -9.04 15.95
N HIS A 241 3.81 -8.65 16.97
CA HIS A 241 2.36 -8.88 17.13
C HIS A 241 1.91 -10.36 17.10
N THR A 242 0.74 -10.58 17.68
CA THR A 242 0.02 -11.85 17.60
C THR A 242 -0.69 -12.00 16.25
N ILE A 243 -1.10 -13.23 15.93
CA ILE A 243 -1.84 -13.54 14.70
C ILE A 243 -3.14 -12.70 14.58
N PRO A 244 -4.02 -12.62 15.59
CA PRO A 244 -5.25 -11.83 15.46
C PRO A 244 -4.98 -10.32 15.33
N GLU A 245 -3.95 -9.77 15.99
CA GLU A 245 -3.55 -8.36 15.83
C GLU A 245 -3.11 -8.05 14.39
N LYS A 246 -2.36 -8.97 13.77
CA LYS A 246 -1.97 -8.89 12.36
C LYS A 246 -3.17 -9.01 11.42
N LEU A 247 -4.15 -9.85 11.75
CA LEU A 247 -5.36 -10.00 10.95
C LEU A 247 -6.16 -8.69 10.91
N VAL A 248 -6.32 -8.02 12.06
CA VAL A 248 -6.94 -6.68 12.11
C VAL A 248 -6.13 -5.68 11.30
N GLY A 249 -4.81 -5.69 11.45
CA GLY A 249 -3.93 -4.84 10.67
C GLY A 249 -4.08 -5.05 9.16
N LEU A 250 -4.18 -6.31 8.72
CA LEU A 250 -4.37 -6.74 7.33
C LEU A 250 -5.72 -6.27 6.77
N THR A 251 -6.81 -6.53 7.48
CA THR A 251 -8.16 -6.13 7.01
C THR A 251 -8.27 -4.61 6.89
N CYS A 252 -7.79 -3.87 7.90
CA CYS A 252 -7.75 -2.42 7.86
C CYS A 252 -6.87 -1.88 6.72
N GLY A 253 -5.68 -2.48 6.50
CA GLY A 253 -4.76 -2.06 5.44
C GLY A 253 -5.27 -2.34 4.02
N MET A 254 -6.03 -3.43 3.85
CA MET A 254 -6.62 -3.81 2.55
C MET A 254 -7.87 -3.02 2.18
N THR A 255 -8.54 -2.39 3.16
CA THR A 255 -9.86 -1.78 2.97
C THR A 255 -9.87 -0.77 1.82
N ILE A 256 -9.07 0.30 1.90
CA ILE A 256 -9.08 1.33 0.86
C ILE A 256 -8.60 0.79 -0.50
N PRO A 257 -7.48 0.06 -0.61
CA PRO A 257 -7.08 -0.56 -1.88
C PRO A 257 -8.16 -1.43 -2.54
N LEU A 258 -8.91 -2.23 -1.77
CA LEU A 258 -9.98 -3.08 -2.32
C LEU A 258 -11.18 -2.27 -2.82
N PHE A 259 -11.56 -1.22 -2.10
CA PHE A 259 -12.69 -0.35 -2.49
C PHE A 259 -12.28 0.74 -3.48
N SER A 260 -11.00 0.84 -3.81
CA SER A 260 -10.46 1.94 -4.59
C SER A 260 -10.98 2.01 -6.03
N SER A 261 -11.58 0.94 -6.56
CA SER A 261 -12.27 0.95 -7.87
C SER A 261 -13.69 1.56 -7.84
N TYR A 262 -14.23 1.81 -6.65
CA TYR A 262 -15.59 2.31 -6.42
C TYR A 262 -15.62 3.75 -5.87
N ILE A 263 -14.45 4.37 -5.66
CA ILE A 263 -14.26 5.74 -5.18
C ILE A 263 -14.16 6.70 -6.39
#